data_AF-A0A925J1N8-F1
#
_entry.id   AF-A0A925J1N8-F1
#
_cell.length_a   1.000
_cell.length_b   1.000
_cell.length_c   1.000
_cell.angle_alpha   90.00
_cell.angle_beta   90.00
_cell.angle_gamma   90.00
#
_symmetry.space_group_name_H-M   'P 1'
#
loop_
_entity.id
_entity.type
_entity.pdbx_description
1 polymer ?
#
loop_
_entity_poly.entity_id
_entity_poly.type
_entity_poly.pdbx_seq_one_letter_code
_entity_poly.pdbx_strand_id
1 'polypeptide(L)' 'MRTIAIDVENLKVRSVWFNAEKVYFDFQDGRTMGAPLVWFPRLQNATEAQR' A
#
# COMPACT_ATOMS: atom_id res chain seq x y z
N MET A 1 -17.11 -1.00 -20.83
CA MET A 1 -16.56 -1.19 -19.47
C MET A 1 -15.30 -2.04 -19.61
N ARG A 2 -14.11 -1.51 -19.27
CA ARG A 2 -12.83 -2.22 -19.45
C ARG A 2 -12.38 -2.72 -18.08
N THR A 3 -12.52 -4.02 -17.84
CA THR A 3 -11.98 -4.67 -16.64
C THR A 3 -10.46 -4.67 -16.75
N ILE A 4 -9.79 -4.02 -15.79
CA ILE A 4 -8.36 -4.23 -15.58
C ILE A 4 -8.19 -5.62 -14.98
N ALA A 5 -7.65 -6.55 -15.76
CA ALA A 5 -7.25 -7.85 -15.23
C ALA A 5 -6.14 -7.62 -14.21
N ILE A 6 -6.41 -7.90 -12.95
CA ILE A 6 -5.39 -7.92 -11.91
C ILE A 6 -4.62 -9.22 -12.11
N ASP A 7 -3.35 -9.12 -12.50
CA ASP A 7 -2.45 -10.26 -12.53
C ASP A 7 -2.12 -10.65 -11.08
N VAL A 8 -2.87 -11.63 -10.56
CA VAL A 8 -2.75 -12.09 -9.17
C VAL A 8 -1.45 -12.87 -8.96
N GLU A 9 -0.91 -13.52 -10.00
CA GLU A 9 0.36 -14.26 -9.89
C GLU A 9 1.55 -13.32 -9.66
N ASN A 10 1.50 -12.11 -10.22
CA ASN A 10 2.54 -11.10 -10.09
C ASN A 10 2.20 -9.95 -9.13
N LEU A 11 1.18 -10.12 -8.28
CA LEU A 11 0.81 -9.15 -7.25
C LEU A 11 1.82 -9.16 -6.10
N LYS A 12 3.06 -8.80 -6.40
CA LYS A 12 4.17 -8.67 -5.44
C LYS A 12 4.40 -7.21 -5.16
N VAL A 13 4.44 -6.87 -3.87
CA VAL A 13 4.85 -5.55 -3.42
C VAL A 13 6.37 -5.45 -3.56
N ARG A 14 6.81 -4.40 -4.23
CA ARG A 14 8.20 -4.02 -4.45
C ARG A 14 8.71 -3.16 -3.29
N SER A 15 7.92 -2.17 -2.89
CA SER A 15 8.26 -1.25 -1.80
C SER A 15 7.00 -0.81 -1.07
N VAL A 16 7.15 -0.54 0.23
CA VAL A 16 6.11 0.03 1.08
C VAL A 16 6.66 1.28 1.71
N TRP A 17 5.88 2.35 1.68
CA TRP A 17 6.23 3.60 2.34
C TRP A 17 4.98 4.24 2.94
N PHE A 18 5.20 5.03 3.98
CA PHE A 18 4.14 5.63 4.78
C PHE A 18 4.28 7.14 4.75
N ASN A 19 3.16 7.85 4.77
CA ASN A 19 3.12 9.26 5.14
C ASN A 19 2.26 9.43 6.41
N ALA A 20 2.00 10.68 6.81
CA ALA A 20 1.25 10.96 8.03
C ALA A 20 -0.17 10.35 8.06
N GLU A 21 -0.79 10.07 6.90
CA GLU A 21 -2.21 9.71 6.79
C GLU A 21 -2.48 8.39 6.03
N LYS A 22 -1.53 7.92 5.21
CA LYS A 22 -1.70 6.83 4.25
C LYS A 22 -0.45 5.96 4.15
N VAL A 23 -0.69 4.68 3.87
CA VAL A 23 0.33 3.72 3.44
C VAL A 23 0.25 3.56 1.93
N TYR A 24 1.39 3.43 1.28
CA TYR A 24 1.52 3.20 -0.14
C TYR A 24 2.29 1.92 -0.39
N PHE A 25 1.79 1.17 -1.37
CA PHE A 25 2.36 -0.10 -1.83
C PHE A 25 2.69 0.06 -3.31
N ASP A 26 3.97 -0.02 -3.64
CA ASP A 26 4.41 -0.09 -5.02
C ASP A 26 4.44 -1.55 -5.45
N PHE A 27 3.78 -1.89 -6.53
CA PHE A 27 3.72 -3.24 -7.07
C PHE A 27 4.79 -3.44 -8.13
N GLN A 28 5.21 -4.68 -8.36
CA GLN A 28 6.17 -4.99 -9.42
C GLN A 28 5.65 -4.65 -10.82
N ASP A 29 4.34 -4.65 -11.00
CA ASP A 29 3.66 -4.24 -12.24
C ASP A 29 3.69 -2.72 -12.51
N GLY A 30 4.27 -1.91 -11.62
CA GLY A 30 4.40 -0.46 -11.76
C GLY A 30 3.19 0.34 -11.25
N ARG A 31 2.18 -0.32 -10.67
CA ARG A 31 1.09 0.35 -9.98
C ARG A 31 1.52 0.73 -8.57
N THR A 32 1.00 1.84 -8.07
CA THR A 32 1.08 2.21 -6.66
C THR A 32 -0.34 2.25 -6.09
N MET A 33 -0.59 1.51 -5.01
CA MET A 33 -1.87 1.56 -4.28
C MET A 33 -1.69 2.27 -2.95
N GLY A 34 -2.54 3.26 -2.69
CA GLY A 34 -2.59 3.95 -1.40
C GLY A 34 -3.80 3.51 -0.58
N ALA A 35 -3.60 3.23 0.71
CA ALA A 35 -4.66 2.94 1.65
C ALA A 35 -4.56 3.87 2.88
N PRO A 36 -5.69 4.34 3.45
CA PRO A 36 -5.69 5.13 4.67
C PRO A 36 -5.10 4.36 5.87
N LEU A 37 -4.24 5.01 6.66
CA LEU A 37 -3.67 4.43 7.88
C LEU A 37 -4.74 4.10 8.93
N VAL A 38 -5.88 4.80 8.90
CA VAL A 38 -7.04 4.53 9.76
C VAL A 38 -7.62 3.12 9.59
N TRP A 39 -7.33 2.45 8.47
CA TRP A 39 -7.69 1.04 8.27
C TRP A 39 -6.75 0.07 8.97
N PHE A 40 -5.59 0.54 9.43
CA PHE A 40 -4.57 -0.23 10.11
C PHE A 40 -4.31 0.35 11.50
N PRO A 41 -5.16 0.06 12.50
CA PRO A 41 -5.09 0.66 13.84
C PRO A 41 -3.73 0.50 14.53
N ARG A 42 -3.00 -0.58 14.22
CA ARG A 42 -1.65 -0.84 14.75
C ARG A 42 -0.60 0.11 14.16
N LEU A 43 -0.71 0.43 12.88
CA LEU A 43 0.15 1.39 12.18
C LEU A 43 -0.27 2.83 12.50
N GLN A 44 -1.56 3.10 12.71
CA GLN A 44 -2.04 4.42 13.12
C GLN A 44 -1.48 4.85 14.48
N ASN A 45 -1.32 3.90 15.42
CA ASN A 45 -0.76 4.17 16.75
C ASN A 45 0.77 4.03 16.82
N ALA A 46 1.44 3.72 15.70
CA ALA A 46 2.89 3.57 15.66
C ALA A 46 3.57 4.95 15.55
N THR A 47 4.70 5.10 16.26
CA THR A 47 5.53 6.31 16.15
C THR A 47 6.16 6.42 14.76
N GLU A 48 6.58 7.60 14.31
CA GLU A 48 7.27 7.76 12.99
C GLU A 48 8.47 6.83 12.82
N ALA A 49 9.18 6.50 13.91
CA ALA A 49 10.30 5.56 13.88
C ALA A 49 9.86 4.07 13.75
N GLN A 50 8.58 3.78 13.94
CA GLN A 50 7.98 2.44 13.89
C GLN A 50 7.02 2.24 12.71
N ARG A 51 6.74 3.30 11.93
CA ARG A 51 5.93 3.27 10.72
C ARG A 51 6.80 3.01 9.51
#